data_AF-A0A1Y1K4F6-F1
#
_entry.id   AF-A0A1Y1K4F6-F1
#
_cell.length_a   1.000
_cell.length_b   1.000
_cell.length_c   1.000
_cell.angle_alpha   90.00
_cell.angle_beta   90.00
_cell.angle_gamma   90.00
#
_symmetry.space_group_name_H-M   'P 1'
#
loop_
_entity.id
_entity.type
_entity.pdbx_description
1 polymer ?
#
loop_
_entity_poly.entity_id
_entity_poly.type
_entity_poly.pdbx_seq_one_letter_code
_entity_poly.pdbx_strand_id
1 'polypeptide(L)'
;MGSVIQSVRSSSLQKSIPIHGAADTLPSGVTLSFLESQIAASSLLRSAAEFKHWLMATVNHLLEKGPECRLRSILDELMNSKYSKSSKVKGSDCILGLNKEDLLKEILKIIKPKLPWQRLYKEYNEQIVAES
;
A
#
# COMPACT_ATOMS: atom_id res chain seq x y z
N MET A 1 34.66 -14.40 -37.27
CA MET A 1 34.98 -14.93 -35.93
C MET A 1 35.93 -13.97 -35.25
N GLY A 2 35.66 -13.57 -34.01
CA GLY A 2 36.59 -12.78 -33.19
C GLY A 2 35.94 -11.58 -32.49
N SER A 3 35.25 -11.83 -31.37
CA SER A 3 34.84 -10.81 -30.40
C SER A 3 35.99 -10.52 -29.43
N VAL A 4 36.32 -9.25 -29.19
CA VAL A 4 37.23 -8.73 -28.15
C VAL A 4 36.89 -7.24 -27.99
N ILE A 5 36.64 -6.57 -26.85
CA ILE A 5 36.51 -6.84 -25.42
C ILE A 5 35.62 -5.69 -24.90
N GLN A 6 34.57 -5.98 -24.14
CA GLN A 6 33.92 -4.98 -23.28
C GLN A 6 34.73 -4.87 -21.98
N SER A 7 35.16 -3.66 -21.63
CA SER A 7 35.65 -3.33 -20.29
C SER A 7 34.84 -2.16 -19.78
N VAL A 8 33.71 -2.46 -19.15
CA VAL A 8 33.00 -1.49 -18.31
C VAL A 8 33.62 -1.56 -16.93
N ARG A 9 34.42 -0.55 -16.61
CA ARG A 9 35.05 -0.34 -15.31
C ARG A 9 33.96 -0.16 -14.25
N SER A 10 33.73 -1.17 -13.42
CA SER A 10 32.90 -1.07 -12.22
C SER A 10 33.69 -0.32 -11.14
N SER A 11 33.48 0.99 -11.01
CA SER A 11 33.91 1.71 -9.81
C SER A 11 33.00 1.31 -8.64
N SER A 12 33.48 0.36 -7.84
CA SER A 12 32.89 0.01 -6.55
C SER A 12 32.98 1.23 -5.63
N LEU A 13 31.87 1.93 -5.42
CA LEU A 13 31.79 3.01 -4.45
C LEU A 13 31.61 2.37 -3.07
N GLN A 14 32.73 2.06 -2.41
CA GLN A 14 32.73 1.73 -0.99
C GLN A 14 32.38 2.98 -0.21
N LYS A 15 31.08 3.16 0.09
CA LYS A 15 30.63 4.15 1.06
C LYS A 15 30.53 3.42 2.41
N SER A 16 31.57 3.57 3.22
CA SER A 16 31.56 3.13 4.62
C SER A 16 30.46 3.89 5.37
N ILE A 17 29.49 3.14 5.89
CA ILE A 17 28.41 3.70 6.70
C ILE A 17 28.91 3.70 8.16
N PRO A 18 28.99 4.87 8.83
CA PRO A 18 29.37 4.92 10.23
C PRO A 18 28.27 4.27 11.08
N ILE A 19 28.64 3.21 11.79
CA ILE A 19 27.83 2.60 12.84
C ILE A 19 27.97 3.48 14.08
N HIS A 20 27.03 4.41 14.27
CA HIS A 20 26.80 5.09 15.56
C HIS A 20 25.32 5.38 15.73
N GLY A 21 24.81 5.04 16.92
CA GLY A 21 23.40 4.90 17.24
C GLY A 21 22.56 6.17 17.09
N ALA A 22 21.50 6.04 16.30
CA ALA A 22 20.28 6.82 16.36
C ALA A 22 19.18 5.85 15.96
N ALA A 23 18.15 5.69 16.79
CA ALA A 23 17.04 4.73 16.65
C ALA A 23 16.76 4.32 15.19
N ASP A 24 16.94 3.02 14.90
CA ASP A 24 16.83 2.38 13.58
C ASP A 24 15.42 2.47 12.98
N THR A 25 14.97 3.68 12.65
CA THR A 25 13.79 3.87 11.80
C THR A 25 14.25 4.36 10.45
N LEU A 26 14.23 3.44 9.48
CA LEU A 26 14.43 3.74 8.08
C LEU A 26 13.55 4.93 7.65
N PRO A 27 14.03 5.82 6.74
CA PRO A 27 13.23 6.96 6.29
C PRO A 27 11.83 6.51 5.84
N SER A 28 10.80 7.26 6.23
CA SER A 28 9.39 6.85 6.01
C SER A 28 9.06 6.55 4.55
N GLY A 29 9.69 7.26 3.61
CA GLY A 29 9.55 7.00 2.18
C GLY A 29 10.15 5.65 1.75
N VAL A 30 11.31 5.27 2.29
CA VAL A 30 11.94 3.98 1.97
C VAL A 30 11.12 2.82 2.54
N THR A 31 10.62 2.96 3.77
CA THR A 31 9.71 1.98 4.37
C THR A 31 8.43 1.85 3.54
N LEU A 32 7.86 2.95 3.07
CA LEU A 32 6.67 2.92 2.22
C LEU A 32 6.94 2.18 0.90
N SER A 33 8.05 2.49 0.21
CA SER A 33 8.42 1.81 -1.03
C SER A 33 8.69 0.31 -0.84
N PHE A 34 9.26 -0.08 0.30
CA PHE A 34 9.41 -1.49 0.66
C PHE A 34 8.03 -2.16 0.82
N LEU A 35 7.11 -1.55 1.57
CA LEU A 35 5.77 -2.08 1.79
C LEU A 35 4.98 -2.21 0.47
N GLU A 36 5.08 -1.23 -0.42
CA GLU A 36 4.48 -1.27 -1.75
C GLU A 36 5.05 -2.42 -2.60
N SER A 37 6.36 -2.66 -2.51
CA SER A 37 7.01 -3.79 -3.18
C SER A 37 6.49 -5.14 -2.64
N GLN A 38 6.23 -5.24 -1.33
CA GLN A 38 5.66 -6.46 -0.74
C GLN A 38 4.20 -6.70 -1.16
N ILE A 39 3.41 -5.65 -1.30
CA ILE A 39 2.05 -5.75 -1.88
C ILE A 39 2.12 -6.28 -3.32
N ALA A 40 3.03 -5.74 -4.15
CA ALA A 40 3.22 -6.21 -5.52
C ALA A 40 3.69 -7.67 -5.58
N ALA A 41 4.65 -8.05 -4.73
CA ALA A 41 5.17 -9.41 -4.65
C ALA A 41 4.10 -10.42 -4.20
N SER A 42 3.36 -10.12 -3.13
CA SER A 42 2.27 -10.98 -2.64
C SER A 42 1.13 -11.12 -3.65
N SER A 43 0.85 -10.08 -4.43
CA SER A 43 -0.08 -10.13 -5.56
C SER A 43 0.40 -11.06 -6.67
N LEU A 44 1.69 -10.99 -7.04
CA LEU A 44 2.31 -11.90 -8.01
C LEU A 44 2.28 -13.37 -7.54
N LEU A 45 2.51 -13.60 -6.25
CA LEU A 45 2.40 -14.92 -5.61
C LEU A 45 0.94 -15.38 -5.44
N ARG A 46 -0.03 -14.53 -5.75
CA ARG A 46 -1.48 -14.75 -5.56
C ARG A 46 -1.84 -15.14 -4.12
N SER A 47 -1.07 -14.66 -3.15
CA SER A 47 -1.26 -14.94 -1.74
C SER A 47 -2.15 -13.89 -1.12
N ALA A 48 -3.45 -14.20 -0.98
CA ALA A 48 -4.43 -13.28 -0.41
C ALA A 48 -4.07 -12.88 1.04
N ALA A 49 -3.58 -13.83 1.84
CA ALA A 49 -3.22 -13.58 3.24
C ALA A 49 -2.04 -12.60 3.36
N GLU A 50 -0.98 -12.80 2.57
CA GLU A 50 0.18 -11.91 2.57
C GLU A 50 -0.19 -10.55 1.98
N PHE A 51 -0.96 -10.51 0.89
CA PHE A 51 -1.45 -9.27 0.32
C PHE A 51 -2.20 -8.42 1.34
N LYS A 52 -3.14 -9.04 2.06
CA LYS A 52 -3.89 -8.38 3.13
C LYS A 52 -2.96 -7.89 4.25
N HIS A 53 -2.01 -8.72 4.68
CA HIS A 53 -1.05 -8.35 5.72
C HIS A 53 -0.24 -7.10 5.32
N TRP A 54 0.35 -7.10 4.12
CA TRP A 54 1.15 -5.99 3.62
C TRP A 54 0.32 -4.73 3.35
N LEU A 55 -0.93 -4.88 2.91
CA LEU A 55 -1.87 -3.77 2.78
C LEU A 55 -2.15 -3.12 4.14
N MET A 56 -2.46 -3.90 5.17
CA MET A 56 -2.69 -3.37 6.52
C MET A 56 -1.43 -2.72 7.10
N ALA A 57 -0.25 -3.31 6.89
CA ALA A 57 1.02 -2.72 7.30
C ALA A 57 1.27 -1.36 6.63
N THR A 58 0.99 -1.27 5.32
CA THR A 58 1.08 -0.02 4.55
C THR A 58 0.15 1.04 5.10
N VAL A 59 -1.11 0.70 5.35
CA VAL A 59 -2.09 1.64 5.93
C VAL A 59 -1.65 2.13 7.30
N ASN A 60 -1.20 1.24 8.18
CA ASN A 60 -0.72 1.64 9.51
C ASN A 60 0.47 2.60 9.42
N HIS A 61 1.45 2.29 8.56
CA HIS A 61 2.59 3.18 8.32
C HIS A 61 2.14 4.55 7.80
N LEU A 62 1.17 4.58 6.88
CA LEU A 62 0.61 5.82 6.35
C LEU A 62 -0.10 6.65 7.42
N LEU A 63 -0.83 6.01 8.33
CA LEU A 63 -1.52 6.68 9.43
C LEU A 63 -0.58 7.31 10.46
N GLU A 64 0.64 6.78 10.59
CA GLU A 64 1.64 7.26 11.55
C GLU A 64 2.57 8.31 10.96
N LYS A 65 3.09 8.08 9.75
CA LYS A 65 4.20 8.88 9.18
C LYS A 65 4.06 9.17 7.68
N GLY A 66 2.95 8.77 7.07
CA GLY A 66 2.78 8.88 5.62
C GLY A 66 1.92 10.05 5.18
N PRO A 67 1.96 10.37 3.87
CA PRO A 67 1.12 11.40 3.30
C PRO A 67 -0.33 10.94 3.17
N GLU A 68 -1.27 11.81 3.56
CA GLU A 68 -2.72 11.59 3.41
C GLU A 68 -3.13 11.25 1.97
N CYS A 69 -2.52 11.89 0.97
CA CYS A 69 -2.81 11.64 -0.44
C CYS A 69 -2.64 10.17 -0.83
N ARG A 70 -1.65 9.48 -0.25
CA ARG A 70 -1.40 8.06 -0.56
C ARG A 70 -2.47 7.18 0.08
N LEU A 71 -2.86 7.48 1.32
CA LEU A 71 -3.95 6.77 1.99
C LEU A 71 -5.28 6.94 1.23
N ARG A 72 -5.60 8.17 0.80
CA ARG A 72 -6.77 8.43 -0.05
C ARG A 72 -6.76 7.61 -1.32
N SER A 73 -5.63 7.57 -2.02
CA SER A 73 -5.50 6.76 -3.25
C SER A 73 -5.83 5.28 -3.01
N ILE A 74 -5.42 4.71 -1.88
CA ILE A 74 -5.74 3.32 -1.51
C ILE A 74 -7.23 3.16 -1.22
N LEU A 75 -7.82 4.07 -0.43
CA LEU A 75 -9.25 4.04 -0.11
C LEU A 75 -10.11 4.22 -1.38
N ASP A 76 -9.71 5.11 -2.27
CA ASP A 76 -10.34 5.37 -3.56
C ASP A 76 -10.24 4.15 -4.47
N GLU A 77 -9.09 3.44 -4.53
CA GLU A 77 -8.97 2.21 -5.32
C GLU A 77 -9.91 1.11 -4.82
N LEU A 78 -10.06 0.98 -3.49
CA LEU A 78 -10.98 0.02 -2.87
C LEU A 78 -12.45 0.42 -3.08
N MET A 79 -12.77 1.72 -3.11
CA MET A 79 -14.11 2.26 -3.39
C MET A 79 -14.48 2.21 -4.88
N ASN A 80 -13.56 2.58 -5.77
CA ASN A 80 -13.80 2.84 -7.20
C ASN A 80 -13.98 1.57 -8.03
N SER A 81 -13.82 0.42 -7.39
CA SER A 81 -14.44 -0.84 -7.79
C SER A 81 -15.89 -0.71 -8.28
N LYS A 82 -16.69 0.17 -7.67
CA LYS A 82 -18.11 0.34 -8.00
C LYS A 82 -18.37 1.09 -9.32
N TYR A 83 -17.37 1.82 -9.85
CA TYR A 83 -17.51 2.64 -11.06
C TYR A 83 -16.90 2.02 -12.32
N SER A 84 -16.40 0.78 -12.27
CA SER A 84 -16.02 0.05 -13.48
C SER A 84 -17.28 -0.25 -14.31
N LYS A 85 -17.60 0.66 -15.23
CA LYS A 85 -18.80 0.67 -16.10
C LYS A 85 -18.96 -0.58 -17.01
N SER A 86 -18.07 -1.58 -16.90
CA SER A 86 -18.02 -2.75 -17.79
C SER A 86 -18.73 -3.99 -17.25
N SER A 87 -19.03 -4.09 -15.95
CA SER A 87 -19.72 -5.26 -15.40
C SER A 87 -20.94 -4.86 -14.57
N LYS A 88 -22.13 -5.03 -15.16
CA LYS A 88 -23.45 -5.02 -14.49
C LYS A 88 -23.62 -6.21 -13.53
N VAL A 89 -22.64 -6.46 -12.68
CA VAL A 89 -22.74 -7.41 -11.58
C VAL A 89 -22.56 -6.59 -10.31
N LYS A 90 -23.66 -6.31 -9.61
CA LYS A 90 -23.72 -5.68 -8.28
C LYS A 90 -23.10 -6.60 -7.19
N GLY A 91 -22.05 -7.36 -7.52
CA GLY A 91 -21.50 -8.41 -6.69
C GLY A 91 -20.01 -8.23 -6.57
N SER A 92 -19.58 -7.66 -5.42
CA SER A 92 -18.29 -7.86 -4.77
C SER A 92 -17.11 -8.03 -5.73
N ASP A 93 -16.53 -6.90 -6.11
CA ASP A 93 -15.25 -6.89 -6.80
C ASP A 93 -14.17 -7.38 -5.83
N CYS A 94 -13.48 -8.46 -6.23
CA CYS A 94 -12.59 -9.19 -5.34
C CYS A 94 -11.13 -9.04 -5.79
N ILE A 95 -10.24 -8.71 -4.86
CA ILE A 95 -8.78 -8.77 -5.08
C ILE A 95 -8.30 -10.10 -4.52
N LEU A 96 -7.84 -11.01 -5.39
CA LEU A 96 -7.36 -12.34 -4.98
C LEU A 96 -8.38 -13.14 -4.15
N GLY A 97 -9.68 -12.94 -4.40
CA GLY A 97 -10.77 -13.56 -3.62
C GLY A 97 -11.14 -12.82 -2.33
N LEU A 98 -10.50 -11.69 -2.03
CA LEU A 98 -10.86 -10.80 -0.92
C LEU A 98 -11.83 -9.73 -1.40
N ASN A 99 -12.96 -9.59 -0.70
CA ASN A 99 -13.91 -8.53 -0.99
C ASN A 99 -13.29 -7.15 -0.66
N LYS A 100 -13.24 -6.26 -1.65
CA LYS A 100 -12.73 -4.90 -1.49
C LYS A 100 -13.52 -4.10 -0.44
N GLU A 101 -14.84 -4.30 -0.34
CA GLU A 101 -15.67 -3.61 0.65
C GLU A 101 -15.34 -4.05 2.08
N ASP A 102 -15.05 -5.33 2.29
CA ASP A 102 -14.65 -5.84 3.60
C ASP A 102 -13.25 -5.32 3.98
N LEU A 103 -12.32 -5.28 3.04
CA LEU A 103 -11.00 -4.67 3.24
C LEU A 103 -11.12 -3.17 3.59
N LEU A 104 -11.97 -2.44 2.89
CA LEU A 104 -12.21 -1.02 3.17
C LEU A 104 -12.80 -0.81 4.57
N LYS A 105 -13.80 -1.61 4.96
CA LYS A 105 -14.38 -1.57 6.31
C LYS A 105 -13.35 -1.89 7.39
N GLU A 106 -12.47 -2.86 7.15
CA GLU A 106 -11.37 -3.16 8.07
C GLU A 106 -10.39 -2.00 8.20
N ILE A 107 -9.98 -1.38 7.09
CA ILE A 107 -9.11 -0.20 7.10
C ILE A 107 -9.76 0.93 7.89
N LEU A 108 -11.03 1.24 7.63
CA LEU A 108 -11.75 2.30 8.35
C LEU A 108 -11.83 2.06 9.86
N LYS A 109 -11.92 0.81 10.32
CA LYS A 109 -11.85 0.48 11.76
C LYS A 109 -10.51 0.86 12.38
N ILE A 110 -9.41 0.75 11.63
CA ILE A 110 -8.06 1.13 12.07
C ILE A 110 -7.90 2.65 12.09
N ILE A 111 -8.55 3.35 11.15
CA ILE A 111 -8.54 4.82 11.05
C ILE A 111 -9.40 5.45 12.17
N LYS A 112 -10.54 4.84 12.52
CA LYS A 112 -11.53 5.33 13.48
C LYS A 112 -10.96 5.81 14.84
N PRO A 113 -10.01 5.14 15.51
CA PRO A 113 -9.46 5.64 16.77
C PRO A 113 -8.45 6.80 16.61
N LYS A 114 -7.99 7.11 15.40
CA LYS A 114 -6.94 8.12 15.18
C LYS A 114 -7.57 9.51 14.99
N LEU A 115 -7.31 10.43 15.93
CA LEU A 115 -7.88 11.78 15.92
C LEU A 115 -7.55 12.60 14.65
N PRO A 116 -6.30 12.60 14.13
CA PRO A 116 -5.97 13.38 12.93
C PRO A 116 -6.77 12.95 11.68
N TRP A 117 -7.25 11.71 11.67
CA TRP A 117 -7.88 11.09 10.51
C TRP A 117 -9.41 11.02 10.61
N GLN A 118 -10.03 11.65 11.62
CA GLN A 118 -11.49 11.64 11.80
C GLN A 118 -12.24 12.23 10.62
N ARG A 119 -11.70 13.31 10.03
CA ARG A 119 -12.30 13.95 8.85
C ARG A 119 -12.35 12.96 7.69
N LEU A 120 -11.23 12.30 7.41
CA LEU A 120 -11.12 11.28 6.36
C LEU A 120 -12.06 10.10 6.65
N TYR A 121 -12.04 9.57 7.87
CA TYR A 121 -12.92 8.47 8.26
C TYR A 121 -14.39 8.80 8.00
N LYS A 122 -14.86 9.99 8.41
CA LYS A 122 -16.25 10.41 8.23
C LYS A 122 -16.62 10.47 6.75
N GLU A 123 -15.78 11.08 5.92
CA GLU A 123 -15.97 11.22 4.47
C GLU A 123 -16.15 9.85 3.78
N TYR A 124 -15.27 8.89 4.06
CA TYR A 124 -15.36 7.56 3.45
C TYR A 124 -16.48 6.69 4.06
N ASN A 125 -16.73 6.82 5.37
CA ASN A 125 -17.82 6.09 6.03
C ASN A 125 -19.20 6.54 5.51
N GLU A 126 -19.41 7.85 5.31
CA GLU A 126 -20.64 8.38 4.71
C GLU A 126 -20.85 7.86 3.28
N GLN A 127 -19.79 7.77 2.47
CA GLN A 127 -19.88 7.22 1.12
C GLN A 127 -20.26 5.72 1.10
N ILE A 128 -19.76 4.92 2.05
CA ILE A 128 -20.14 3.51 2.16
C ILE A 128 -21.61 3.37 2.58
N VAL A 129 -22.06 4.17 3.55
CA VAL A 129 -23.44 4.12 4.06
C VAL A 129 -24.45 4.63 3.03
N ALA A 130 -24.10 5.67 2.27
CA ALA A 130 -24.99 6.22 1.23
C ALA A 130 -25.24 5.24 0.06
N GLU A 131 -24.34 4.27 -0.14
CA GLU A 131 -24.40 3.26 -1.20
C GLU A 131 -24.89 1.88 -0.69
N SER A 132 -25.24 1.76 0.60
CA SER A 132 -25.78 0.53 1.22
C SER A 132 -27.30 0.55 1.23
#